data_AF-A0A3B8VSW4-F1
#
_entry.id   AF-A0A3B8VSW4-F1
#
_cell.length_a   1.000
_cell.length_b   1.000
_cell.length_c   1.000
_cell.angle_alpha   90.00
_cell.angle_beta   90.00
_cell.angle_gamma   90.00
#
_symmetry.space_group_name_H-M   'P 1'
#
loop_
_entity.id
_entity.type
_entity.pdbx_description
1 polymer ?
#
loop_
_entity_poly.entity_id
_entity_poly.type
_entity_poly.pdbx_seq_one_letter_code
_entity_poly.pdbx_strand_id
1 'polypeptide(L)' 'AILDPEFVDVGVADTEMTPDELVLGLSINGESKAYSIPMLSSHEIVNDVVGGVPLAVTW' A
#
# COMPACT_ATOMS: atom_id res chain seq x y z
N ALA A 1 -8.50 -2.53 -10.81
CA ALA A 1 -7.46 -3.24 -10.05
C ALA A 1 -6.09 -2.79 -10.52
N ILE A 2 -5.18 -2.49 -9.59
CA ILE A 2 -3.76 -2.23 -9.88
C ILE A 2 -3.02 -3.57 -9.82
N LEU A 3 -2.19 -3.84 -10.82
CA LEU A 3 -1.48 -5.12 -10.97
C LEU A 3 0.02 -5.01 -10.72
N ASP A 4 0.56 -3.79 -10.81
CA ASP A 4 1.97 -3.47 -10.59
C ASP A 4 2.03 -2.16 -9.78
N PRO A 5 1.83 -2.23 -8.46
CA PRO A 5 1.83 -1.06 -7.60
C PRO A 5 3.24 -0.48 -7.43
N GLU A 6 3.37 0.83 -7.59
CA GLU A 6 4.58 1.56 -7.26
C GLU A 6 4.53 2.03 -5.80
N PHE A 7 5.65 1.86 -5.09
CA PHE A 7 5.82 2.31 -3.71
C PHE A 7 6.88 3.39 -3.63
N VAL A 8 6.67 4.35 -2.73
CA VAL A 8 7.59 5.43 -2.46
C VAL A 8 8.19 5.27 -1.06
N ASP A 9 9.41 5.79 -0.87
CA ASP A 9 10.03 5.88 0.45
C ASP A 9 9.33 6.92 1.35
N VAL A 10 9.55 6.79 2.66
CA VAL A 10 8.97 7.69 3.69
C VAL A 10 9.16 9.18 3.37
N GLY A 11 10.33 9.58 2.88
CA GLY A 11 10.59 10.99 2.59
C GLY A 11 9.72 11.57 1.47
N VAL A 12 9.29 10.75 0.50
CA VAL A 12 8.34 11.17 -0.54
C VAL A 12 6.93 11.16 0.03
N ALA A 13 6.56 10.10 0.77
CA ALA A 13 5.27 9.98 1.42
C ALA A 13 4.96 11.18 2.34
N ASP A 14 5.96 11.66 3.11
CA ASP A 14 5.84 12.84 3.98
C ASP A 14 5.47 14.13 3.22
N THR A 15 5.70 14.19 1.90
CA THR A 15 5.38 15.34 1.06
C THR A 15 4.05 15.21 0.31
N GLU A 16 3.59 13.99 0.07
CA GLU A 16 2.41 13.70 -0.76
C GLU A 16 1.17 13.30 0.05
N MET A 17 1.36 12.77 1.27
CA MET A 17 0.29 12.31 2.15
C MET A 17 -0.01 13.31 3.26
N THR A 18 -1.23 13.27 3.81
CA THR A 18 -1.54 14.03 5.02
C THR A 18 -1.06 13.29 6.28
N PRO A 19 -0.67 13.99 7.36
CA PRO A 19 -0.19 13.34 8.59
C PRO A 19 -1.20 12.39 9.25
N ASP A 20 -2.49 12.58 8.98
CA ASP A 20 -3.61 11.79 9.49
C ASP A 20 -4.20 10.82 8.45
N GLU A 21 -3.56 10.67 7.30
CA GLU A 21 -4.03 9.78 6.24
C GLU A 21 -4.03 8.32 6.71
N LEU A 22 -5.18 7.66 6.53
CA LEU A 22 -5.32 6.26 6.89
C LEU A 22 -4.59 5.36 5.88
N VAL A 23 -3.89 4.37 6.42
CA VAL A 23 -3.24 3.32 5.65
C VAL A 23 -3.65 1.94 6.15
N LEU A 24 -3.72 0.99 5.22
CA LEU A 24 -3.69 -0.43 5.56
C LEU A 24 -2.23 -0.86 5.66
N GLY A 25 -1.76 -1.17 6.86
CA GLY A 25 -0.41 -1.70 7.09
C GLY A 25 -0.38 -3.22 7.01
N LEU A 26 0.64 -3.78 6.35
CA LEU A 26 0.86 -5.23 6.25
C LEU A 26 2.32 -5.57 6.52
N SER A 27 2.57 -6.64 7.27
CA SER A 27 3.90 -7.21 7.46
C SER A 27 3.86 -8.73 7.29
N ILE A 28 4.64 -9.25 6.35
CA ILE A 28 4.75 -10.68 6.03
C ILE A 28 6.22 -11.03 5.81
N ASN A 29 6.71 -12.07 6.48
CA ASN A 29 8.08 -12.59 6.32
C ASN A 29 9.18 -11.52 6.42
N GLY A 30 8.99 -10.50 7.25
CA GLY A 30 9.96 -9.41 7.47
C GLY A 30 9.87 -8.26 6.47
N GLU A 31 9.04 -8.37 5.43
CA GLU A 31 8.71 -7.26 4.53
C GLU A 31 7.46 -6.55 5.03
N SER A 32 7.52 -5.22 5.11
CA SER A 32 6.40 -4.39 5.57
C SER A 32 6.05 -3.34 4.54
N LYS A 33 4.77 -3.18 4.24
CA LYS A 33 4.24 -2.17 3.31
C LYS A 33 3.03 -1.48 3.93
N ALA A 34 2.76 -0.26 3.48
CA ALA A 34 1.57 0.50 3.81
C ALA A 34 0.84 0.91 2.52
N TYR A 35 -0.47 0.74 2.50
CA TYR A 35 -1.31 1.07 1.34
C TYR A 35 -2.26 2.21 1.74
N SER A 36 -2.23 3.33 0.99
CA SER A 36 -3.13 4.46 1.21
C SER A 36 -4.59 4.05 1.03
N ILE A 37 -5.43 4.30 2.04
CA ILE A 37 -6.87 4.06 1.97
C ILE A 37 -7.54 4.97 0.93
N PRO A 38 -7.23 6.27 0.82
CA PRO A 38 -7.74 7.10 -0.27
C PRO A 38 -7.41 6.57 -1.66
N MET A 39 -6.19 6.08 -1.88
CA MET A 39 -5.79 5.50 -3.16
C MET A 39 -6.53 4.19 -3.44
N LEU A 40 -6.65 3.31 -2.45
CA LEU A 40 -7.42 2.06 -2.54
C LEU A 40 -8.91 2.32 -2.79
N SER A 41 -9.48 3.35 -2.16
CA SER A 41 -10.89 3.73 -2.39
C SER A 41 -11.14 4.16 -3.84
N SER A 42 -10.11 4.70 -4.51
CA SER A 42 -10.16 5.04 -5.94
C SER A 42 -9.87 3.85 -6.84
N HIS A 43 -9.14 2.85 -6.34
CA HIS A 43 -8.67 1.68 -7.07
C HIS A 43 -8.87 0.41 -6.24
N GLU A 44 -10.14 0.05 -6.01
CA GLU A 44 -10.69 -0.91 -5.02
C GLU A 44 -9.90 -2.20 -4.71
N ILE A 45 -9.01 -2.65 -5.61
CA ILE A 45 -8.15 -3.83 -5.43
C ILE A 45 -6.73 -3.55 -5.95
N VAL A 46 -5.72 -3.89 -5.15
CA VAL A 46 -4.30 -3.95 -5.52
C VAL A 46 -3.82 -5.40 -5.40
N ASN A 47 -3.31 -5.98 -6.49
CA ASN A 47 -2.60 -7.25 -6.44
C ASN A 47 -1.12 -6.98 -6.20
N ASP A 48 -0.55 -7.62 -5.19
CA ASP A 48 0.86 -7.43 -4.78
C ASP A 48 1.47 -8.76 -4.34
N VAL A 49 2.79 -8.78 -4.21
CA VAL A 49 3.57 -9.83 -3.57
C VAL A 49 4.37 -9.21 -2.43
N VAL A 50 4.08 -9.64 -1.19
CA VAL A 50 4.77 -9.13 0.01
C VAL A 50 5.36 -10.31 0.76
N GLY A 51 6.67 -10.26 1.05
CA GLY A 51 7.37 -11.35 1.72
C GLY A 51 7.31 -12.67 0.93
N GLY A 52 7.18 -12.59 -0.40
CA GLY A 52 7.00 -13.75 -1.29
C GLY A 52 5.59 -14.35 -1.33
N VAL A 53 4.61 -13.74 -0.64
CA VAL A 53 3.21 -14.21 -0.63
C VAL A 53 2.37 -13.36 -1.59
N PRO A 54 1.72 -13.96 -2.62
CA PRO A 54 0.80 -13.24 -3.47
C PRO A 54 -0.50 -12.93 -2.73
N LEU A 55 -0.98 -11.69 -2.85
CA LEU A 55 -2.16 -11.21 -2.13
C LEU A 55 -2.94 -10.17 -2.93
N ALA A 56 -4.22 -10.01 -2.57
CA ALA A 56 -5.08 -8.94 -3.05
C ALA A 56 -5.45 -8.05 -1.85
N VAL A 57 -5.03 -6.78 -1.88
CA VAL A 57 -5.40 -5.77 -0.89
C VAL A 57 -6.67 -5.05 -1.36
N THR A 58 -7.65 -4.91 -0.47
CA THR A 58 -8.93 -4.27 -0.74
C THR A 58 -9.42 -3.50 0.48
N TRP A 59 -10.35 -2.55 0.28
CA TRP A 59 -10.91 -1.66 1.28
C TRP A 59 -12.44 -1.62 1.21
#